data_AF-A0A524I5J7-F1
#
_entry.id   AF-A0A524I5J7-F1
#
_cell.length_a   1.000
_cell.length_b   1.000
_cell.length_c   1.000
_cell.angle_alpha   90.00
_cell.angle_beta   90.00
_cell.angle_gamma   90.00
#
_symmetry.space_group_name_H-M   'P 1'
#
loop_
_entity.id
_entity.type
_entity.pdbx_description
1 polymer ?
#
loop_
_entity_poly.entity_id
_entity_poly.type
_entity_poly.pdbx_seq_one_letter_code
_entity_poly.pdbx_strand_id
1 'polypeptide(L)'
;MEFDEYVIDLNAKCTCGCMEGDRFHNIYRFPNNYGASVVSSPKNDPKRKGGYRIMLIRFDSPAPEHMWTLDDDNPISDSILDCDDWETALAYLRRLFALPTHLNDG
;
A
#
# COMPACT_ATOMS: atom_id res chain seq x y z
N MET A 1 10.40 -11.48 -0.87
CA MET A 1 8.93 -11.30 -0.85
C MET A 1 8.48 -11.22 -2.31
N GLU A 2 7.27 -11.69 -2.64
CA GLU A 2 6.80 -11.84 -4.04
C GLU A 2 6.80 -10.53 -4.84
N PHE A 3 6.65 -9.37 -4.19
CA PHE A 3 6.51 -8.06 -4.83
C PHE A 3 7.66 -7.08 -4.54
N ASP A 4 8.84 -7.58 -4.15
CA ASP A 4 9.99 -6.72 -3.79
C ASP A 4 10.43 -5.80 -4.94
N GLU A 5 10.30 -6.24 -6.19
CA GLU A 5 10.66 -5.44 -7.38
C GLU A 5 9.75 -4.21 -7.61
N TYR A 6 8.57 -4.18 -6.98
CA TYR A 6 7.59 -3.11 -7.11
C TYR A 6 7.66 -2.10 -5.96
N VAL A 7 8.56 -2.33 -4.98
CA VAL A 7 8.75 -1.41 -3.86
C VAL A 7 9.43 -0.14 -4.37
N ILE A 8 8.81 1.00 -4.11
CA ILE A 8 9.38 2.31 -4.42
C ILE A 8 9.68 3.08 -3.13
N ASP A 9 10.81 3.80 -3.14
CA ASP A 9 11.14 4.75 -2.09
C ASP A 9 10.59 6.13 -2.46
N LEU A 10 9.55 6.57 -1.75
CA LEU A 10 8.99 7.92 -1.92
C LEU A 10 9.79 9.00 -1.20
N ASN A 11 10.96 8.69 -0.62
CA ASN A 11 11.75 9.56 0.27
C ASN A 11 10.90 10.16 1.40
N ALA A 12 9.78 9.51 1.75
CA ALA A 12 8.85 10.01 2.73
C ALA A 12 9.44 9.76 4.12
N LYS A 13 10.02 10.81 4.74
CA LYS A 13 10.20 10.83 6.19
C LYS A 13 8.81 10.73 6.82
N CYS A 14 8.30 9.51 7.05
CA CYS A 14 6.99 9.34 7.65
C CYS A 14 7.02 9.93 9.06
N THR A 15 6.48 11.14 9.21
CA THR A 15 6.35 11.88 10.47
C THR A 15 5.43 11.15 11.46
N CYS A 16 4.66 10.19 10.96
CA CYS A 16 3.80 9.28 11.70
C CYS A 16 4.54 8.34 12.68
N GLY A 17 5.87 8.19 12.56
CA GLY A 17 6.68 7.31 13.40
C GLY A 17 6.46 5.80 13.13
N CYS A 18 5.98 5.46 11.92
CA CYS A 18 5.82 4.07 11.47
C CYS A 18 7.17 3.39 11.14
N MET A 19 8.25 4.16 10.96
CA MET A 19 9.60 3.64 10.71
C MET A 19 10.48 3.57 11.98
N GLU A 20 9.90 3.75 13.17
CA GLU A 20 10.62 3.59 14.44
C GLU A 20 10.55 2.14 14.95
N GLY A 21 11.70 1.54 15.30
CA GLY A 21 11.82 0.16 15.77
C GLY A 21 11.85 -0.87 14.64
N ASP A 22 11.38 -2.10 14.90
CA ASP A 22 11.35 -3.22 13.92
C ASP A 22 10.12 -3.17 12.98
N ARG A 23 9.69 -1.96 12.60
CA ARG A 23 8.47 -1.77 11.80
C ARG A 23 8.77 -1.71 10.31
N PHE A 24 7.78 -2.12 9.54
CA PHE A 24 7.83 -2.22 8.10
C PHE A 24 6.85 -1.23 7.49
N HIS A 25 7.32 -0.42 6.53
CA HIS A 25 6.47 0.42 5.70
C HIS A 25 6.98 0.37 4.26
N ASN A 26 6.26 -0.35 3.41
CA ASN A 26 6.56 -0.41 1.98
C ASN A 26 5.45 0.23 1.17
N ILE A 27 5.83 0.86 0.07
CA ILE A 27 4.90 1.35 -0.95
C ILE A 27 5.15 0.56 -2.22
N TYR A 28 4.14 -0.18 -2.64
CA TYR A 28 4.15 -0.99 -3.85
C TYR A 28 3.50 -0.22 -4.98
N ARG A 29 4.21 -0.06 -6.10
CA ARG A 29 3.67 0.51 -7.34
C ARG A 29 3.59 -0.59 -8.39
N PHE A 30 2.38 -0.95 -8.78
CA PHE A 30 2.16 -1.98 -9.79
C PHE A 30 2.12 -1.37 -11.21
N PRO A 31 2.34 -2.20 -12.26
CA PRO A 31 2.34 -1.72 -13.64
C PRO A 31 0.98 -1.20 -14.15
N ASN A 32 -0.10 -1.50 -13.43
CA ASN A 32 -1.48 -1.15 -13.77
C ASN A 32 -1.93 0.19 -13.17
N ASN A 33 -1.00 1.03 -12.71
CA ASN A 33 -1.20 2.30 -12.01
C ASN A 33 -1.86 2.20 -10.63
N TYR A 34 -2.20 1.00 -10.16
CA TYR A 34 -2.57 0.77 -8.77
C TYR A 34 -1.33 0.55 -7.90
N GLY A 35 -1.52 0.67 -6.60
CA GLY A 35 -0.50 0.36 -5.62
C GLY A 35 -1.04 0.30 -4.21
N ALA A 36 -0.15 -0.01 -3.28
CA ALA A 36 -0.52 -0.12 -1.90
C ALA A 36 0.59 0.42 -1.00
N SER A 37 0.20 1.20 0.00
CA SER A 37 1.08 1.49 1.14
C SER A 37 0.75 0.50 2.25
N VAL A 38 1.71 -0.35 2.62
CA VAL A 38 1.55 -1.39 3.64
C VAL A 38 2.41 -1.08 4.85
N VAL A 39 1.80 -1.03 6.02
CA VAL A 39 2.45 -0.73 7.30
C VAL A 39 2.22 -1.89 8.28
N SER A 40 3.28 -2.40 8.92
CA SER A 40 3.15 -3.37 10.00
C SER A 40 2.91 -2.69 11.36
N SER A 41 2.11 -3.33 12.22
CA SER A 41 1.87 -2.89 13.61
C SER A 41 1.52 -1.40 13.76
N PRO A 42 0.39 -0.92 13.19
CA PRO A 42 -0.03 0.48 13.31
C PRO A 42 -0.14 0.88 14.79
N LYS A 43 0.54 1.99 15.15
CA LYS A 43 0.93 2.41 16.52
C LYS A 43 -0.21 2.51 17.56
N ASN A 44 -1.48 2.45 17.14
CA ASN A 44 -2.65 2.85 17.93
C ASN A 44 -3.79 1.82 18.01
N ASP A 45 -3.58 0.54 17.65
CA ASP A 45 -4.61 -0.49 17.85
C ASP A 45 -4.11 -1.65 18.73
N PRO A 46 -4.37 -1.61 20.06
CA PRO A 46 -3.99 -2.67 20.98
C PRO A 46 -4.58 -4.05 20.63
N LYS A 47 -5.66 -4.10 19.83
CA LYS A 47 -6.30 -5.33 19.40
C LYS A 47 -5.61 -5.96 18.18
N ARG A 48 -4.73 -5.23 17.50
CA ARG A 48 -4.06 -5.63 16.25
C ARG A 48 -2.54 -5.61 16.34
N LYS A 49 -1.99 -5.91 17.52
CA LYS A 49 -0.56 -6.11 17.71
C LYS A 49 -0.09 -7.25 16.79
N GLY A 50 0.72 -6.94 15.77
CA GLY A 50 1.24 -7.91 14.80
C GLY A 50 0.55 -7.94 13.43
N GLY A 51 -0.54 -7.20 13.25
CA GLY A 51 -1.24 -7.09 11.96
C GLY A 51 -0.61 -6.06 11.00
N TYR A 52 -1.28 -5.88 9.87
CA TYR A 52 -0.88 -5.00 8.78
C TYR A 52 -2.02 -4.04 8.43
N ARG A 53 -1.68 -2.79 8.11
CA ARG A 53 -2.60 -1.86 7.48
C ARG A 53 -2.20 -1.67 6.03
N ILE A 54 -3.17 -1.79 5.13
CA ILE A 54 -3.02 -1.52 3.70
C ILE A 54 -3.82 -0.28 3.38
N MET A 55 -3.18 0.68 2.72
CA MET A 55 -3.85 1.79 2.07
C MET A 55 -3.78 1.55 0.56
N LEU A 56 -4.93 1.35 -0.08
CA LEU A 56 -5.04 1.22 -1.53
C LEU A 56 -4.85 2.60 -2.15
N ILE A 57 -3.92 2.70 -3.09
CA ILE A 57 -3.55 3.96 -3.75
C ILE A 57 -3.59 3.81 -5.27
N ARG A 58 -3.87 4.91 -5.93
CA ARG A 58 -3.72 5.07 -7.38
C ARG A 58 -2.58 6.04 -7.64
N PHE A 59 -1.71 5.69 -8.59
CA PHE A 59 -0.63 6.57 -9.05
C PHE A 59 -1.10 7.43 -10.22
N ASP A 60 -1.14 8.74 -9.98
CA ASP A 60 -1.57 9.75 -10.94
C ASP A 60 -0.40 10.25 -11.82
N SER A 61 0.85 9.95 -11.44
CA SER A 61 2.03 10.30 -12.23
C SER A 61 3.11 9.19 -12.27
N PRO A 62 3.93 9.11 -13.33
CA PRO A 62 5.11 8.26 -13.37
C PRO A 62 6.19 8.69 -12.36
N ALA A 63 7.29 7.94 -12.30
CA ALA A 63 8.52 8.41 -11.69
C ALA A 63 9.07 9.62 -12.48
N PRO A 64 9.74 10.59 -11.82
CA PRO A 64 10.12 10.62 -10.40
C PRO A 64 9.07 11.21 -9.45
N GLU A 65 7.97 11.77 -9.97
CA GLU A 65 7.02 12.53 -9.14
C GLU A 65 6.18 11.61 -8.25
N HIS A 66 5.85 10.41 -8.74
CA HIS A 66 5.09 9.39 -8.00
C HIS A 66 3.87 9.94 -7.25
N MET A 67 3.15 10.92 -7.83
CA MET A 67 1.92 11.44 -7.22
C MET A 67 0.90 10.31 -7.10
N TRP A 68 0.26 10.23 -5.95
CA TRP A 68 -0.75 9.22 -5.68
C TRP A 68 -1.88 9.78 -4.83
N THR A 69 -3.04 9.16 -4.97
CA THR A 69 -4.24 9.42 -4.18
C THR A 69 -4.72 8.14 -3.51
N LEU A 70 -5.41 8.27 -2.36
CA LEU A 70 -6.14 7.14 -1.79
C LEU A 70 -7.27 6.77 -2.75
N ASP A 71 -7.40 5.49 -3.03
CA ASP A 71 -8.37 5.00 -3.99
C ASP A 71 -9.65 4.54 -3.27
N ASP A 72 -10.51 5.51 -2.95
CA ASP A 72 -11.78 5.27 -2.24
C ASP A 72 -12.80 4.48 -3.08
N ASP A 73 -12.65 4.51 -4.41
CA ASP A 73 -13.50 3.79 -5.37
C ASP A 73 -12.85 2.48 -5.86
N ASN A 74 -11.88 1.94 -5.10
CA ASN A 74 -11.15 0.76 -5.53
C ASN A 74 -12.08 -0.47 -5.68
N PRO A 75 -11.99 -1.24 -6.79
CA PRO A 75 -12.88 -2.37 -7.04
C PRO A 75 -12.67 -3.57 -6.10
N ILE A 76 -11.63 -3.56 -5.26
CA ILE A 76 -11.29 -4.66 -4.35
C ILE A 76 -11.93 -4.48 -2.98
N SER A 77 -11.94 -3.25 -2.46
CA SER A 77 -12.38 -2.89 -1.11
C SER A 77 -12.30 -1.37 -0.88
N ASP A 78 -12.76 -0.89 0.28
CA ASP A 78 -12.44 0.45 0.78
C ASP A 78 -10.92 0.75 0.77
N SER A 79 -10.57 2.03 0.68
CA SER A 79 -9.17 2.50 0.55
C SER A 79 -8.27 2.16 1.73
N ILE A 80 -8.82 1.82 2.90
CA ILE A 80 -8.06 1.44 4.09
C ILE A 80 -8.53 0.07 4.59
N LEU A 81 -7.57 -0.85 4.70
CA LEU A 81 -7.78 -2.22 5.14
C LEU A 81 -6.86 -2.54 6.30
N ASP A 82 -7.36 -3.31 7.25
CA ASP A 82 -6.57 -3.88 8.32
C ASP A 82 -6.60 -5.42 8.20
N CYS A 83 -5.42 -6.02 8.14
CA CYS A 83 -5.20 -7.46 8.01
C CYS A 83 -4.56 -7.99 9.29
N ASP A 84 -4.98 -9.16 9.74
CA ASP A 84 -4.43 -9.77 10.96
C ASP A 84 -3.05 -10.42 10.72
N ASP A 85 -2.75 -10.80 9.48
CA ASP A 85 -1.50 -11.43 9.08
C ASP A 85 -1.02 -11.00 7.68
N TRP A 86 0.21 -11.42 7.35
CA TRP A 86 0.84 -11.09 6.07
C TRP A 86 0.22 -11.84 4.90
N GLU A 87 -0.30 -13.05 5.11
CA GLU A 87 -0.91 -13.84 4.04
C GLU A 87 -2.18 -13.17 3.51
N THR A 88 -3.00 -12.64 4.42
CA THR A 88 -4.16 -11.82 4.10
C THR A 88 -3.74 -10.55 3.37
N ALA A 89 -2.68 -9.88 3.82
CA ALA A 89 -2.17 -8.69 3.14
C ALA A 89 -1.69 -9.01 1.71
N LEU A 90 -0.97 -10.12 1.55
CA LEU A 90 -0.49 -10.60 0.27
C LEU A 90 -1.63 -10.96 -0.69
N ALA A 91 -2.73 -11.52 -0.19
CA ALA A 91 -3.92 -11.79 -0.99
C ALA A 91 -4.53 -10.51 -1.58
N TYR A 92 -4.57 -9.42 -0.81
CA TYR A 92 -5.01 -8.11 -1.31
C TYR A 92 -4.05 -7.54 -2.35
N LEU A 93 -2.73 -7.62 -2.12
CA LEU A 93 -1.72 -7.17 -3.09
C LEU A 93 -1.84 -7.92 -4.42
N ARG A 94 -2.03 -9.24 -4.39
CA ARG A 94 -2.24 -10.07 -5.60
C ARG A 94 -3.50 -9.65 -6.37
N ARG A 95 -4.61 -9.39 -5.66
CA ARG A 95 -5.85 -8.90 -6.28
C ARG A 95 -5.63 -7.54 -6.94
N LEU A 96 -4.91 -6.64 -6.28
CA LEU A 96 -4.63 -5.30 -6.77
C LEU A 96 -3.72 -5.32 -8.00
N PHE A 97 -2.68 -6.15 -7.97
CA PHE A 97 -1.81 -6.39 -9.13
C PHE A 97 -2.56 -6.95 -10.34
N ALA A 98 -3.58 -7.79 -10.11
CA ALA A 98 -4.35 -8.42 -11.19
C ALA A 98 -5.43 -7.52 -11.80
N LEU A 99 -5.66 -6.30 -11.27
CA LEU A 99 -6.63 -5.37 -11.86
C LEU A 99 -6.19 -4.91 -13.25
N PRO A 100 -7.16 -4.64 -14.16
CA PRO A 100 -6.88 -3.95 -15.40
C PRO A 100 -6.16 -2.63 -15.16
N THR A 101 -5.32 -2.19 -16.11
CA THR A 101 -4.66 -0.89 -16.03
C THR A 101 -5.69 0.23 -15.86
N HIS A 102 -5.53 1.01 -14.79
CA HIS A 102 -6.28 2.24 -14.64
C HIS A 102 -5.75 3.26 -15.65
N LEU A 103 -6.62 3.66 -16.59
CA LEU A 103 -6.33 4.77 -17.49
C LEU A 103 -6.67 6.05 -16.73
N ASN A 104 -5.70 6.95 -16.60
CA ASN A 104 -5.98 8.28 -16.06
C ASN A 104 -6.85 8.98 -17.10
N ASP A 105 -8.13 9.16 -16.80
CA ASP A 105 -8.98 10.11 -17.52
C ASP A 105 -8.41 11.50 -17.21
N GLY A 106 -7.61 12.01 -18.15
CA GLY A 106 -6.86 13.26 -18.01
C GLY A 106 -7.71 14.51 -17.83
#